data_AF-A0A8D8RCE7-F1
#
_entry.id   AF-A0A8D8RCE7-F1
#
_cell.length_a   1.000
_cell.length_b   1.000
_cell.length_c   1.000
_cell.angle_alpha   90.00
_cell.angle_beta   90.00
_cell.angle_gamma   90.00
#
_symmetry.space_group_name_H-M   'P 1'
#
loop_
_entity.id
_entity.type
_entity.pdbx_description
1 polymer ?
#
loop_
_entity_poly.entity_id
_entity_poly.type
_entity_poly.pdbx_seq_one_letter_code
_entity_poly.pdbx_strand_id
1 'polypeptide(L)'
;MTTCKILLLLPKKFPVNLYCTNFLQNHLVARNKQKHSKIHWKTLNMLIKFKCKNKEYRYACLVLSAENNEIQVQGLRSSNKEKTQFVIKENDTFTISQDDIAERLPQPNILWKKRVITYDFPESLDVFEK
;
A
#
# COMPACT_ATOMS: atom_id res chain seq x y z
N MET A 1 -18.63 -17.30 50.39
CA MET A 1 -18.50 -15.86 50.05
C MET A 1 -18.00 -15.79 48.61
N THR A 2 -18.87 -15.70 47.58
CA THR A 2 -19.31 -14.45 46.91
C THR A 2 -18.11 -13.58 46.51
N THR A 3 -17.74 -13.33 45.25
CA THR A 3 -18.53 -12.71 44.15
C THR A 3 -17.89 -12.89 42.76
N CYS A 4 -18.72 -12.90 41.71
CA CYS A 4 -18.39 -12.66 40.30
C CYS A 4 -18.23 -11.16 39.98
N LYS A 5 -17.45 -10.79 38.93
CA LYS A 5 -17.70 -9.63 38.01
C LYS A 5 -16.77 -9.56 36.77
N ILE A 6 -17.23 -10.17 35.67
CA ILE A 6 -17.54 -9.65 34.32
C ILE A 6 -16.84 -8.38 33.71
N LEU A 7 -16.45 -8.54 32.41
CA LEU A 7 -16.30 -7.62 31.23
C LEU A 7 -15.08 -6.68 31.06
N LEU A 8 -14.30 -6.86 29.98
CA LEU A 8 -14.44 -6.12 28.69
C LEU A 8 -13.41 -6.58 27.62
N LEU A 9 -13.91 -6.64 26.38
CA LEU A 9 -13.19 -6.82 25.11
C LEU A 9 -12.20 -5.69 24.84
N LEU A 10 -11.13 -5.96 24.08
CA LEU A 10 -10.75 -5.30 22.81
C LEU A 10 -9.41 -5.87 22.29
N PRO A 11 -9.28 -6.15 20.97
CA PRO A 11 -8.05 -6.68 20.39
C PRO A 11 -6.95 -5.60 20.31
N LYS A 12 -5.73 -6.02 20.65
CA LYS A 12 -4.52 -5.20 20.58
C LYS A 12 -4.27 -4.75 19.13
N LYS A 13 -4.47 -3.45 18.88
CA LYS A 13 -4.01 -2.75 17.68
C LYS A 13 -2.51 -3.05 17.49
N PHE A 14 -2.15 -3.54 16.31
CA PHE A 14 -0.77 -3.75 15.90
C PHE A 14 -0.03 -2.41 15.90
N PRO A 15 1.10 -2.27 16.62
CA PRO A 15 1.94 -1.09 16.52
C PRO A 15 2.71 -1.13 15.20
N VAL A 16 2.55 -0.09 14.39
CA VAL A 16 3.32 0.13 13.16
C VAL A 16 4.74 0.54 13.56
N ASN A 17 5.64 -0.45 13.67
CA ASN A 17 7.08 -0.20 13.64
C ASN A 17 7.57 -0.43 12.21
N LEU A 18 7.87 0.67 11.51
CA LEU A 18 8.53 0.68 10.22
C LEU A 18 9.95 0.14 10.36
N TYR A 19 10.24 -1.00 9.75
CA TYR A 19 11.61 -1.41 9.44
C TYR A 19 11.98 -0.84 8.07
N CYS A 20 12.81 0.22 8.08
CA CYS A 20 13.63 0.59 6.93
C CYS A 20 15.04 0.08 7.19
N THR A 21 15.44 -1.04 6.56
CA THR A 21 16.85 -1.42 6.53
C THR A 21 17.54 -0.70 5.38
N ASN A 22 18.43 0.20 5.78
CA ASN A 22 19.31 1.00 4.95
C ASN A 22 20.16 0.15 4.00
N PHE A 23 20.31 0.59 2.75
CA PHE A 23 21.48 0.25 1.94
C PHE A 23 22.28 1.53 1.64
N LEU A 24 23.44 1.60 2.28
CA LEU A 24 24.60 2.45 2.02
C LEU A 24 24.47 3.98 2.18
N GLN A 25 24.87 4.46 3.36
CA GLN A 25 25.77 5.62 3.46
C GLN A 25 26.51 5.63 4.81
N ASN A 26 27.63 4.92 4.86
CA ASN A 26 28.67 5.16 5.87
C ASN A 26 29.55 6.30 5.37
N HIS A 27 29.33 7.51 5.90
CA HIS A 27 30.37 8.24 6.64
C HIS A 27 29.82 9.58 7.16
N LEU A 28 29.84 9.67 8.50
CA LEU A 28 30.05 10.87 9.30
C LEU A 28 28.86 11.78 9.70
N VAL A 29 28.87 11.99 11.01
CA VAL A 29 28.28 13.08 11.82
C VAL A 29 26.84 12.88 12.28
N ALA A 30 26.77 12.34 13.49
CA ALA A 30 25.71 12.54 14.47
C ALA A 30 25.26 14.02 14.53
N ARG A 31 23.95 14.25 14.37
CA ARG A 31 23.24 15.30 15.09
C ARG A 31 21.75 14.98 15.12
N ASN A 32 21.26 14.88 16.35
CA ASN A 32 19.88 14.72 16.74
C ASN A 32 18.98 15.71 15.97
N LYS A 33 18.11 15.20 15.11
CA LYS A 33 16.88 15.86 14.66
C LYS A 33 15.83 14.78 14.49
N GLN A 34 14.75 14.89 15.23
CA GLN A 34 13.49 14.19 14.98
C GLN A 34 13.08 14.45 13.53
N LYS A 35 13.47 13.54 12.62
CA LYS A 35 12.91 13.51 11.27
C LYS A 35 11.55 12.85 11.42
N HIS A 36 10.52 13.66 11.64
CA HIS A 36 9.19 13.30 11.13
C HIS A 36 9.38 13.13 9.62
N SER A 37 9.65 11.91 9.19
CA SER A 37 9.70 11.54 7.79
C SER A 37 8.31 11.83 7.24
N LYS A 38 8.16 12.96 6.53
CA LYS A 38 7.03 13.19 5.64
C LYS A 38 7.04 12.05 4.63
N ILE A 39 6.28 11.00 4.90
CA ILE A 39 6.08 9.90 3.97
C ILE A 39 5.48 10.53 2.73
N HIS A 40 6.23 10.51 1.63
CA HIS A 40 5.74 11.01 0.37
C HIS A 40 4.80 9.96 -0.21
N TRP A 41 3.50 10.09 0.10
CA TRP A 41 2.46 9.12 -0.23
C TRP A 41 2.44 8.75 -1.73
N LYS A 42 2.88 9.66 -2.61
CA LYS A 42 2.99 9.43 -4.07
C LYS A 42 3.89 8.25 -4.49
N THR A 43 4.71 7.72 -3.57
CA THR A 43 5.59 6.56 -3.84
C THR A 43 5.04 5.24 -3.31
N LEU A 44 3.88 5.27 -2.64
CA LEU A 44 3.29 4.08 -2.03
C LEU A 44 2.43 3.35 -3.05
N ASN A 45 2.70 2.06 -3.17
CA ASN A 45 1.93 1.11 -3.96
C ASN A 45 1.20 0.20 -2.95
N MET A 46 -0.10 -0.01 -3.14
CA MET A 46 -0.93 -0.79 -2.23
C MET A 46 -1.77 -1.80 -2.99
N LEU A 47 -1.99 -2.96 -2.36
CA LEU A 47 -3.01 -3.90 -2.80
C LEU A 47 -4.29 -3.59 -2.04
N ILE A 48 -5.37 -3.36 -2.78
CA ILE A 48 -6.67 -2.98 -2.23
C ILE A 48 -7.63 -4.14 -2.42
N LYS A 49 -8.35 -4.49 -1.35
CA LYS A 49 -9.40 -5.50 -1.35
C LYS A 49 -10.75 -4.81 -1.45
N PHE A 50 -11.52 -5.16 -2.47
CA PHE A 50 -12.90 -4.72 -2.61
C PHE A 50 -13.83 -5.92 -2.61
N LYS A 51 -14.81 -5.95 -1.71
CA LYS A 51 -15.79 -7.03 -1.64
C LYS A 51 -17.06 -6.60 -2.36
N CYS A 52 -17.45 -7.37 -3.37
CA CYS A 52 -18.73 -7.19 -4.06
C CYS A 52 -19.50 -8.51 -4.06
N LYS A 53 -20.64 -8.53 -3.35
CA LYS A 53 -21.45 -9.75 -3.13
C LYS A 53 -20.59 -10.87 -2.52
N ASN A 54 -20.44 -11.99 -3.23
CA ASN A 54 -19.67 -13.16 -2.80
C ASN A 54 -18.27 -13.22 -3.42
N LYS A 55 -17.80 -12.13 -4.03
CA LYS A 55 -16.48 -12.06 -4.66
C LYS A 55 -15.61 -11.01 -3.97
N GLU A 56 -14.35 -11.37 -3.75
CA GLU A 56 -13.29 -10.46 -3.32
C GLU A 56 -12.42 -10.13 -4.52
N TYR A 57 -12.31 -8.85 -4.81
CA TYR A 57 -11.46 -8.29 -5.85
C TYR A 57 -10.20 -7.73 -5.20
N ARG A 58 -9.07 -7.88 -5.89
CA ARG A 58 -7.77 -7.37 -5.43
C ARG A 58 -7.15 -6.53 -6.54
N TYR A 59 -6.90 -5.26 -6.26
CA TYR A 59 -6.35 -4.31 -7.23
C TYR A 59 -5.01 -3.78 -6.75
N ALA A 60 -4.05 -3.68 -7.67
CA ALA A 60 -2.82 -2.93 -7.42
C ALA A 60 -3.10 -1.44 -7.67
N CYS A 61 -2.68 -0.58 -6.75
CA CYS A 61 -3.00 0.83 -6.80
C CYS A 61 -1.84 1.72 -6.35
N LEU A 62 -1.75 2.91 -6.94
CA LEU A 62 -0.88 3.99 -6.50
C LEU A 62 -1.62 4.90 -5.55
N VAL A 63 -0.97 5.32 -4.48
CA VAL A 63 -1.52 6.33 -3.58
C VAL A 63 -1.25 7.72 -4.14
N LEU A 64 -2.30 8.51 -4.35
CA LEU A 64 -2.20 9.89 -4.83
C LEU A 64 -2.17 10.88 -3.66
N SER A 65 -3.08 10.70 -2.70
CA SER A 65 -3.21 11.52 -1.49
C SER A 65 -3.85 10.71 -0.36
N ALA A 66 -3.66 11.17 0.87
CA ALA A 66 -4.29 10.62 2.06
C ALA A 66 -4.67 11.78 2.98
N GLU A 67 -5.94 12.14 3.02
CA GLU A 67 -6.49 13.29 3.74
C GLU A 67 -7.79 12.89 4.45
N ASN A 68 -8.02 13.40 5.67
CA ASN A 68 -9.30 13.20 6.39
C ASN A 68 -9.76 11.73 6.54
N ASN A 69 -8.83 10.79 6.75
CA ASN A 69 -9.07 9.33 6.80
C ASN A 69 -9.52 8.70 5.47
N GLU A 70 -9.46 9.45 4.38
CA GLU A 70 -9.74 8.99 3.03
C GLU A 70 -8.42 8.94 2.24
N ILE A 71 -8.24 7.86 1.47
CA ILE A 71 -7.05 7.66 0.67
C ILE A 71 -7.46 7.64 -0.79
N GLN A 72 -7.00 8.62 -1.56
CA GLN A 72 -7.23 8.67 -2.99
C GLN A 72 -6.18 7.82 -3.69
N VAL A 73 -6.65 6.91 -4.54
CA VAL A 73 -5.80 5.95 -5.24
C VAL A 73 -6.07 5.94 -6.73
N GLN A 74 -5.05 5.61 -7.49
CA GLN A 74 -5.11 5.37 -8.93
C GLN A 74 -4.96 3.87 -9.18
N GLY A 75 -5.97 3.27 -9.82
CA GLY A 75 -5.95 1.88 -10.25
C GLY A 75 -4.83 1.60 -11.25
N LEU A 76 -4.12 0.49 -11.03
CA LEU A 76 -3.20 -0.09 -11.99
C LEU A 76 -3.86 -1.31 -12.65
N ARG A 77 -3.52 -1.56 -13.91
CA ARG A 77 -3.94 -2.74 -14.65
C ARG A 77 -2.74 -3.58 -15.03
N SER A 78 -2.83 -4.89 -14.83
CA SER A 78 -1.74 -5.78 -15.25
C SER A 78 -1.56 -5.76 -16.77
N SER A 79 -0.31 -5.58 -17.22
CA SER A 79 0.07 -5.59 -18.64
C SER A 79 0.67 -6.92 -19.10
N ASN A 80 0.90 -7.86 -18.19
CA ASN A 80 1.47 -9.18 -18.48
C ASN A 80 0.74 -10.30 -17.74
N LYS A 81 0.98 -11.56 -18.15
CA LYS A 81 0.33 -12.73 -17.52
C LYS A 81 0.92 -13.07 -16.17
N GLU A 82 2.20 -12.74 -15.95
CA GLU A 82 2.91 -13.01 -14.70
C GLU A 82 2.50 -12.06 -13.55
N LYS A 83 1.66 -11.05 -13.82
CA LYS A 83 1.23 -10.04 -12.84
C LYS A 83 2.41 -9.36 -12.12
N THR A 84 3.49 -9.13 -12.85
CA THR A 84 4.65 -8.37 -12.38
C THR A 84 4.69 -6.98 -13.01
N GLN A 85 4.06 -6.78 -14.15
CA GLN A 85 4.05 -5.50 -14.86
C GLN A 85 2.65 -4.91 -14.88
N PHE A 86 2.59 -3.63 -14.56
CA PHE A 86 1.35 -2.89 -14.47
C PHE A 86 1.47 -1.53 -15.14
N VAL A 87 0.35 -1.03 -15.65
CA VAL A 87 0.22 0.29 -16.25
C VAL A 87 -0.90 1.04 -15.55
N ILE A 88 -0.86 2.38 -15.59
CA ILE A 88 -1.97 3.19 -15.09
C ILE A 88 -3.22 2.85 -15.90
N LYS A 89 -4.32 2.59 -15.20
CA LYS A 89 -5.63 2.49 -15.82
C LYS A 89 -6.27 3.87 -15.86
N GLU A 90 -6.28 4.49 -17.03
CA GLU A 90 -6.81 5.84 -17.22
C GLU A 90 -8.24 5.96 -16.69
N ASN A 91 -8.54 7.09 -16.02
CA ASN A 91 -9.84 7.39 -15.40
C ASN A 91 -10.29 6.42 -14.30
N ASP A 92 -9.39 5.62 -13.74
CA ASP A 92 -9.67 4.69 -12.63
C ASP A 92 -9.13 5.23 -11.29
N THR A 93 -9.56 6.45 -10.94
CA THR A 93 -9.23 7.08 -9.65
C THR A 93 -10.42 6.98 -8.72
N PHE A 94 -10.19 6.51 -7.50
CA PHE A 94 -11.24 6.34 -6.50
C PHE A 94 -10.69 6.55 -5.09
N THR A 95 -11.59 6.65 -4.13
CA THR A 95 -11.28 6.85 -2.72
C THR A 95 -11.53 5.56 -1.95
N ILE A 96 -10.62 5.21 -1.05
CA ILE A 96 -10.73 4.07 -0.15
C ILE A 96 -10.53 4.47 1.30
N SER A 97 -10.98 3.61 2.20
CA SER A 97 -10.65 3.65 3.62
C SER A 97 -9.38 2.85 3.91
N GLN A 98 -8.83 3.01 5.11
CA GLN A 98 -7.68 2.22 5.55
C GLN A 98 -8.01 0.71 5.66
N ASP A 99 -9.28 0.37 5.93
CA ASP A 99 -9.74 -1.02 6.08
C ASP A 99 -9.76 -1.79 4.75
N ASP A 100 -9.77 -1.07 3.62
CA ASP A 100 -9.73 -1.65 2.28
C ASP A 100 -8.30 -2.06 1.86
N ILE A 101 -7.28 -1.65 2.61
CA ILE A 101 -5.88 -1.96 2.31
C ILE A 101 -5.57 -3.40 2.74
N ALA A 102 -5.24 -4.25 1.76
CA ALA A 102 -4.84 -5.61 2.01
C ALA A 102 -3.39 -5.71 2.47
N GLU A 103 -2.50 -5.06 1.72
CA GLU A 103 -1.06 -5.08 1.94
C GLU A 103 -0.39 -3.90 1.23
N ARG A 104 0.82 -3.59 1.68
CA ARG A 104 1.71 -2.67 0.98
C ARG A 104 2.53 -3.45 -0.04
N LEU A 105 2.51 -2.99 -1.29
CA LEU A 105 3.26 -3.60 -2.37
C LEU A 105 4.74 -3.19 -2.30
N PRO A 106 5.66 -4.04 -2.82
CA PRO A 106 7.05 -3.66 -2.95
C PRO A 106 7.19 -2.45 -3.88
N GLN A 107 8.30 -1.73 -3.77
CA GLN A 107 8.57 -0.60 -4.66
C GLN A 107 8.86 -1.14 -6.08
N PRO A 108 8.09 -0.72 -7.10
CA PRO A 108 8.34 -1.14 -8.47
C PRO A 108 9.48 -0.35 -9.10
N ASN A 109 10.12 -0.95 -10.09
CA ASN A 109 10.95 -0.23 -11.04
C ASN A 109 10.05 0.47 -12.06
N ILE A 110 10.22 1.79 -12.22
CA ILE A 110 9.43 2.57 -13.18
C ILE A 110 10.14 2.57 -14.53
N LEU A 111 9.54 1.90 -15.51
CA LEU A 111 10.06 1.78 -16.87
C LEU A 111 9.25 2.66 -17.82
N TRP A 112 9.95 3.46 -18.62
CA TRP A 112 9.33 4.21 -19.72
C TRP A 112 9.51 3.42 -21.01
N LYS A 113 8.43 2.81 -21.52
CA LYS A 113 8.44 2.03 -22.76
C LYS A 113 7.36 2.53 -23.70
N LYS A 114 7.72 2.89 -24.94
CA LYS A 114 6.76 3.28 -26.00
C LYS A 114 5.75 4.34 -25.56
N ARG A 115 6.19 5.36 -24.80
CA ARG A 115 5.36 6.43 -24.20
C ARG A 115 4.37 5.97 -23.12
N VAL A 116 4.49 4.72 -22.65
CA VAL A 116 3.71 4.18 -21.53
C VAL A 116 4.63 4.01 -20.33
N ILE A 117 4.15 4.46 -19.17
CA ILE A 117 4.81 4.22 -17.89
C ILE A 117 4.38 2.84 -17.39
N THR A 118 5.35 1.94 -17.23
CA THR A 118 5.16 0.59 -16.71
C THR A 118 5.78 0.50 -15.32
N TYR A 119 5.02 -0.02 -14.37
CA TYR A 119 5.44 -0.34 -13.02
C TYR A 119 5.80 -1.82 -12.97
N ASP A 120 7.09 -2.11 -12.91
CA ASP A 120 7.66 -3.47 -12.91
C ASP A 120 8.00 -3.87 -11.48
N PHE A 121 7.18 -4.73 -10.90
CA PHE A 121 7.33 -5.23 -9.53
C PHE A 121 8.31 -6.41 -9.50
N PRO A 122 9.13 -6.52 -8.43
CA PRO A 122 10.10 -7.60 -8.31
C PRO A 122 9.46 -8.98 -8.17
N GLU A 123 8.20 -9.04 -7.73
CA GLU A 123 7.45 -10.27 -7.49
C GLU A 123 6.06 -10.18 -8.12
N SER A 124 5.46 -11.35 -8.39
CA SER A 124 4.09 -11.44 -8.89
C SER A 124 3.12 -10.95 -7.81
N LEU A 125 2.25 -10.01 -8.17
CA LEU A 125 1.23 -9.51 -7.27
C LEU A 125 -0.03 -10.37 -7.30
N ASP A 126 -0.65 -10.57 -6.14
CA ASP A 126 -1.89 -11.33 -6.01
C ASP A 126 -3.13 -10.48 -6.35
N VAL A 127 -3.18 -10.07 -7.61
CA VAL A 127 -4.22 -9.21 -8.18
C VAL A 127 -5.35 -10.07 -8.78
N PHE A 128 -6.60 -9.71 -8.53
CA PHE A 128 -7.79 -10.39 -9.04
C PHE A 128 -8.81 -9.37 -9.56
N GLU A 129 -8.78 -9.13 -10.87
CA GLU A 129 -9.56 -8.08 -11.56
C GLU A 129 -10.80 -8.61 -12.33
N LYS A 130 -11.27 -9.85 -12.06
CA LYS A 130 -12.24 -10.60 -12.90
C LYS A 130 -13.72 -10.24 -12.80
#